data_AF-A0A429D3D6-F1
#
_entry.id   AF-A0A429D3D6-F1
#
_cell.length_a   1.000
_cell.length_b   1.000
_cell.length_c   1.000
_cell.angle_alpha   90.00
_cell.angle_beta   90.00
_cell.angle_gamma   90.00
#
_symmetry.space_group_name_H-M   'P 1'
#
loop_
_entity.id
_entity.type
_entity.pdbx_description
1 polymer ?
#
loop_
_entity_poly.entity_id
_entity_poly.type
_entity_poly.pdbx_seq_one_letter_code
_entity_poly.pdbx_strand_id
1 'polypeptide(L)'
;MSEDYCAGADDKVRCEEALADIYLLLDKECSAERDAALRKHIEDCPPCLEEYGIDEHIKQLLARKCGGDHAPDDLKSRLRASIRQTVQTKGSITIERTEVKIEQTFE
;
A
#
# COMPACT_ATOMS: atom_id res chain seq x y z
N MET A 1 -29.43 2.82 25.77
CA MET A 1 -28.88 1.89 24.76
C MET A 1 -29.15 2.56 23.43
N SER A 2 -28.21 3.39 23.01
CA SER A 2 -28.35 4.39 21.95
C SER A 2 -27.85 3.78 20.65
N GLU A 3 -28.80 3.34 19.83
CA GLU A 3 -28.64 2.91 18.45
C GLU A 3 -28.27 4.11 17.57
N ASP A 4 -27.38 3.87 16.60
CA ASP A 4 -27.15 4.66 15.38
C ASP A 4 -27.04 6.19 15.52
N TYR A 5 -25.81 6.67 15.72
CA TYR A 5 -25.49 8.09 15.53
C TYR A 5 -24.30 8.28 14.58
N CYS A 6 -24.35 7.72 13.37
CA CYS A 6 -23.56 8.28 12.26
C CYS A 6 -24.46 9.04 11.29
N ALA A 7 -24.45 10.38 11.43
CA ALA A 7 -25.17 11.30 10.57
C ALA A 7 -24.44 11.45 9.22
N GLY A 8 -24.56 10.44 8.35
CA GLY A 8 -23.99 10.43 7.01
C GLY A 8 -24.91 9.68 6.04
N ALA A 9 -26.11 10.21 5.79
CA ALA A 9 -27.17 9.54 5.02
C ALA A 9 -26.95 9.50 3.49
N ASP A 10 -25.82 9.99 2.98
CA ASP A 10 -25.57 10.20 1.54
C ASP A 10 -24.31 9.49 1.01
N ASP A 11 -23.80 8.50 1.76
CA ASP A 11 -22.71 7.66 1.28
C ASP A 11 -23.22 6.26 0.91
N LYS A 12 -22.70 5.71 -0.19
CA LYS A 12 -23.15 4.42 -0.75
C LYS A 12 -22.88 3.23 0.19
N VAL A 13 -22.14 3.45 1.27
CA VAL A 13 -21.66 2.44 2.21
C VAL A 13 -22.26 2.70 3.58
N ARG A 14 -22.80 1.65 4.21
CA ARG A 14 -23.31 1.71 5.58
C ARG A 14 -22.17 1.46 6.58
N CYS A 15 -22.26 2.02 7.80
CA CYS A 15 -21.24 1.81 8.83
C CYS A 15 -20.99 0.33 9.12
N GLU A 16 -22.06 -0.48 9.24
CA GLU A 16 -21.95 -1.93 9.44
C GLU A 16 -21.15 -2.63 8.33
N GLU A 17 -21.34 -2.18 7.09
CA GLU A 17 -20.67 -2.70 5.91
C GLU A 17 -19.19 -2.26 5.87
N ALA A 18 -18.93 -1.00 6.26
CA ALA A 18 -17.57 -0.48 6.34
C ALA A 18 -16.74 -1.17 7.42
N LEU A 19 -17.34 -1.43 8.59
CA LEU A 19 -16.70 -2.16 9.69
C LEU A 19 -16.47 -3.63 9.35
N ALA A 20 -17.41 -4.27 8.64
CA ALA A 20 -17.24 -5.65 8.18
C ALA A 20 -16.06 -5.81 7.19
N ASP A 21 -15.85 -4.81 6.33
CA ASP A 21 -14.81 -4.83 5.31
C ASP A 21 -13.48 -4.18 5.75
N ILE A 22 -13.36 -3.74 7.00
CA ILE A 22 -12.23 -2.93 7.47
C ILE A 22 -10.88 -3.66 7.32
N TYR A 23 -10.87 -4.97 7.57
CA TYR A 23 -9.68 -5.80 7.43
C TYR A 23 -9.31 -6.02 5.95
N LEU A 24 -10.30 -6.20 5.07
CA LEU A 24 -10.06 -6.29 3.63
C LEU A 24 -9.44 -5.00 3.09
N LEU A 25 -9.91 -3.85 3.58
CA LEU A 25 -9.32 -2.55 3.27
C LEU A 25 -7.87 -2.44 3.78
N LEU A 26 -7.63 -2.82 5.03
CA LEU A 26 -6.30 -2.78 5.66
C LEU A 26 -5.31 -3.75 4.99
N ASP A 27 -5.77 -4.88 4.45
CA ASP A 27 -4.96 -5.88 3.74
C ASP A 27 -4.80 -5.57 2.24
N LYS A 28 -5.46 -4.51 1.75
CA LYS A 28 -5.49 -4.12 0.32
C LYS A 28 -6.09 -5.23 -0.56
N GLU A 29 -7.07 -5.95 -0.03
CA GLU A 29 -7.78 -7.03 -0.71
C GLU A 29 -9.10 -6.57 -1.34
N CYS A 30 -9.46 -5.30 -1.19
CA CYS A 30 -10.61 -4.69 -1.87
C CYS A 30 -10.32 -4.41 -3.35
N SER A 31 -11.39 -4.38 -4.16
CA SER A 31 -11.33 -3.77 -5.50
C SER A 31 -11.08 -2.26 -5.37
N ALA A 32 -10.51 -1.63 -6.40
CA ALA A 32 -10.21 -0.19 -6.37
C ALA A 32 -11.45 0.68 -6.12
N GLU A 33 -12.59 0.29 -6.69
CA GLU A 33 -13.88 0.98 -6.50
C GLU A 33 -14.37 0.85 -5.05
N ARG A 34 -14.20 -0.33 -4.46
CA ARG A 34 -14.62 -0.62 -3.08
C ARG A 34 -13.72 0.07 -2.06
N ASP A 35 -12.41 0.04 -2.29
CA ASP A 35 -11.42 0.74 -1.46
C ASP A 35 -11.72 2.25 -1.40
N ALA A 36 -11.98 2.88 -2.55
CA ALA A 36 -12.33 4.30 -2.61
C ALA A 36 -13.64 4.62 -1.88
N ALA A 37 -14.67 3.79 -2.02
CA ALA A 37 -15.94 3.98 -1.34
C ALA A 37 -15.82 3.84 0.19
N LEU A 38 -15.07 2.83 0.66
CA LEU A 38 -14.81 2.61 2.08
C LEU A 38 -14.00 3.76 2.69
N ARG A 39 -12.93 4.20 2.02
CA ARG A 39 -12.10 5.32 2.51
C ARG A 39 -12.91 6.60 2.66
N LYS A 40 -13.74 6.92 1.66
CA LYS A 40 -14.62 8.08 1.72
C LYS A 40 -15.55 8.01 2.93
N HIS A 41 -16.21 6.87 3.15
CA HIS A 41 -17.08 6.67 4.31
C HIS A 41 -16.33 6.86 5.63
N ILE A 42 -15.15 6.26 5.76
CA ILE A 42 -14.33 6.32 6.97
C ILE A 42 -13.88 7.77 7.24
N GLU A 43 -13.52 8.53 6.20
CA GLU A 43 -13.16 9.94 6.33
C GLU A 43 -14.35 10.84 6.74
N ASP A 44 -15.55 10.53 6.24
CA ASP A 44 -16.77 11.31 6.48
C ASP A 44 -17.52 10.91 7.77
N CYS A 45 -17.28 9.71 8.33
CA CYS A 45 -17.93 9.18 9.53
C CYS A 45 -16.93 9.02 10.70
N PRO A 46 -16.87 9.98 11.65
CA PRO A 46 -15.96 9.94 12.79
C PRO A 46 -15.91 8.64 13.61
N PRO A 47 -17.03 7.95 13.92
CA PRO A 47 -16.95 6.68 14.64
C PRO A 47 -16.31 5.57 13.79
N CYS A 48 -16.54 5.52 12.48
CA CYS A 48 -15.83 4.57 11.61
C CYS A 48 -14.33 4.91 11.51
N LEU A 49 -13.96 6.19 11.54
CA LEU A 49 -12.55 6.63 11.59
C LEU A 49 -11.85 6.16 12.88
N GLU A 50 -12.54 6.24 14.02
CA GLU A 50 -12.01 5.79 15.30
C GLU A 50 -11.75 4.28 15.31
N GLU A 51 -12.74 3.47 14.91
CA GLU A 51 -12.60 2.01 14.81
C GLU A 51 -11.50 1.62 13.83
N TYR A 52 -11.45 2.26 12.65
CA TYR A 52 -10.36 2.07 11.68
C TYR A 52 -8.98 2.35 12.27
N GLY A 53 -8.83 3.44 13.01
CA GLY A 53 -7.57 3.81 13.65
C GLY A 53 -7.12 2.79 14.70
N ILE A 54 -8.06 2.20 15.44
CA ILE A 54 -7.79 1.14 16.42
C ILE A 54 -7.32 -0.13 15.71
N ASP A 55 -8.07 -0.62 14.72
CA ASP A 55 -7.72 -1.83 13.97
C ASP A 55 -6.37 -1.69 13.24
N GLU A 56 -6.11 -0.52 12.65
CA GLU A 56 -4.81 -0.22 12.03
C GLU A 56 -3.67 -0.32 13.06
N HIS A 57 -3.83 0.28 14.24
CA HIS A 57 -2.83 0.21 15.31
C HIS A 57 -2.60 -1.20 15.81
N ILE A 58 -3.66 -1.99 15.98
CA ILE A 58 -3.56 -3.40 16.37
C ILE A 58 -2.78 -4.18 15.32
N LYS A 59 -3.13 -4.01 14.04
CA LYS A 59 -2.45 -4.68 12.93
C LYS A 59 -0.96 -4.32 12.86
N GLN A 60 -0.63 -3.04 13.02
CA GLN A 60 0.77 -2.58 13.09
C GLN A 60 1.51 -3.18 14.28
N LEU A 61 0.87 -3.24 15.45
CA LEU A 61 1.45 -3.83 16.65
C LEU A 61 1.74 -5.32 16.45
N LEU A 62 0.78 -6.06 15.90
CA LEU A 62 0.93 -7.48 15.57
C LEU A 62 2.04 -7.70 14.54
N ALA A 63 2.13 -6.89 13.48
CA ALA A 63 3.22 -6.99 12.51
C ALA A 63 4.60 -6.79 13.17
N ARG A 64 4.71 -5.89 14.14
CA ARG A 64 5.98 -5.61 14.84
C ARG A 64 6.34 -6.67 15.89
N LYS A 65 5.35 -7.25 16.58
CA LYS A 65 5.57 -8.16 17.71
C LYS A 65 5.44 -9.64 17.35
N CYS A 66 4.65 -9.94 16.33
CA CYS A 66 4.20 -11.28 15.97
C CYS A 66 4.35 -11.57 14.47
N GLY A 67 4.92 -10.66 13.66
CA GLY A 67 4.99 -10.72 12.19
C GLY A 67 5.88 -11.81 11.57
N GLY A 68 6.27 -12.84 12.34
CA GLY A 68 6.99 -14.02 11.87
C GLY A 68 8.50 -13.85 11.65
N ASP A 69 9.11 -14.89 11.08
CA ASP A 69 10.52 -14.91 10.70
C ASP A 69 10.75 -14.07 9.44
N HIS A 70 11.79 -13.23 9.47
CA HIS A 70 12.22 -12.52 8.28
C HIS A 70 12.51 -13.51 7.14
N ALA A 71 12.10 -13.15 5.92
CA ALA A 71 12.40 -13.97 4.75
C ALA A 71 13.89 -14.36 4.70
N PRO A 72 14.24 -15.62 4.41
CA PRO A 72 15.62 -16.08 4.37
C PRO A 72 16.47 -15.25 3.41
N ASP A 73 17.74 -15.05 3.74
CA ASP A 73 18.63 -14.19 2.93
C ASP A 73 18.89 -14.73 1.52
N ASP A 74 18.87 -16.05 1.35
CA ASP A 74 18.92 -16.69 0.02
C ASP A 74 17.73 -16.25 -0.86
N LEU A 75 16.51 -16.28 -0.30
CA LEU A 75 15.30 -15.89 -1.02
C LEU A 75 15.37 -14.41 -1.41
N LYS A 76 15.77 -13.52 -0.49
CA LYS A 76 15.97 -12.10 -0.77
C LYS A 76 16.99 -11.87 -1.90
N SER A 77 18.11 -12.60 -1.86
CA SER A 77 19.19 -12.47 -2.84
C SER A 77 18.74 -12.89 -4.23
N ARG A 78 18.08 -14.06 -4.34
CA ARG A 78 17.49 -14.55 -5.59
C ARG A 78 16.43 -13.61 -6.14
N LEU A 79 15.54 -13.12 -5.29
CA LEU A 79 14.48 -12.19 -5.68
C LEU A 79 15.06 -10.88 -6.24
N ARG A 80 16.05 -10.30 -5.56
CA ARG A 80 16.74 -9.09 -6.03
C ARG A 80 17.42 -9.29 -7.38
N ALA A 81 18.07 -10.43 -7.59
CA ALA A 81 18.70 -10.77 -8.87
C ALA A 81 17.65 -10.87 -9.99
N SER A 82 16.54 -11.58 -9.73
CA SER A 82 15.45 -11.75 -10.69
C SER A 82 14.76 -10.42 -11.05
N ILE A 83 14.53 -9.54 -10.07
CA ILE A 83 13.97 -8.20 -10.31
C ILE A 83 14.91 -7.38 -11.19
N ARG A 84 16.22 -7.33 -10.87
CA ARG A 84 17.21 -6.61 -11.67
C ARG A 84 17.23 -7.08 -13.12
N GLN A 85 17.27 -8.40 -13.33
CA GLN A 85 17.23 -8.98 -14.67
C GLN A 85 15.94 -8.61 -15.42
N THR A 86 14.80 -8.72 -14.75
CA THR A 86 13.49 -8.41 -15.36
C THR A 86 13.39 -6.95 -15.78
N VAL A 87 13.88 -6.02 -14.95
CA VAL A 87 13.90 -4.59 -15.26
C VAL A 87 14.84 -4.29 -16.43
N GLN A 88 16.01 -4.95 -16.51
CA GLN A 88 16.92 -4.81 -17.65
C GLN A 88 16.28 -5.28 -18.96
N THR A 89 15.56 -6.41 -18.93
CA THR A 89 14.92 -6.96 -20.14
C THR A 89 13.69 -6.17 -20.59
N LYS A 90 12.91 -5.62 -19.65
CA LYS A 90 11.67 -4.89 -19.96
C LYS A 90 11.86 -3.39 -20.13
N GLY A 91 12.96 -2.83 -19.64
CA GLY A 91 13.30 -1.43 -19.88
C GLY A 91 13.82 -1.27 -21.30
N SER A 92 13.01 -0.70 -22.18
CA SER A 92 13.47 -0.15 -23.46
C SER A 92 14.39 1.04 -23.18
N ILE A 93 15.66 0.80 -22.86
CA ILE A 93 16.65 1.85 -22.67
C ILE A 93 17.21 2.17 -24.07
N THR A 94 16.74 3.25 -24.69
CA THR A 94 17.38 3.84 -25.87
C THR A 94 18.67 4.52 -25.41
N ILE A 95 19.80 3.85 -25.57
CA ILE A 95 21.12 4.45 -25.30
C ILE A 95 21.56 5.19 -26.56
N GLU A 96 21.33 6.50 -26.62
CA GLU A 96 21.93 7.36 -27.65
C GLU A 96 23.41 7.57 -27.30
N ARG A 97 24.28 6.90 -28.05
CA ARG A 97 25.73 6.93 -27.84
C ARG A 97 26.25 8.35 -28.10
N THR A 98 26.66 9.07 -27.05
CA THR A 98 27.37 10.35 -27.19
C THR A 98 28.86 10.09 -27.29
N GLU A 99 29.50 10.55 -28.37
CA GLU A 99 30.94 10.40 -28.59
C GLU A 99 31.67 11.55 -27.88
N VAL A 100 32.45 11.23 -26.84
CA VAL A 100 33.21 12.22 -26.05
C VAL A 100 34.62 12.31 -26.61
N LYS A 101 34.96 13.43 -27.27
CA LYS A 101 36.34 13.78 -27.60
C LYS A 101 36.96 14.60 -26.46
N ILE A 102 38.03 14.07 -25.90
CA ILE A 102 38.84 14.77 -24.89
C ILE A 102 40.12 15.22 -25.60
N GLU A 103 40.28 16.53 -25.76
CA GLU A 103 41.55 17.12 -26.22
C GLU A 103 42.31 17.62 -24.99
N GLN A 104 43.46 17.01 -24.71
CA GLN A 104 44.36 17.44 -23.65
C GLN A 104 45.34 18.47 -24.21
N THR A 105 45.29 19.70 -23.71
CA THR A 105 46.31 20.72 -23.96
C THR A 105 47.35 20.62 -22.86
N PHE A 106 48.60 20.37 -23.22
CA PHE A 106 49.75 20.41 -22.31
C PHE A 106 50.51 21.73 -22.56
N GLU A 107 50.76 22.49 -21.48
CA GLU A 107 51.64 23.68 -21.45
C GLU A 107 53.12 23.30 -21.44
#